data_AF-A0A3B8ZIG3-F1
#
_entry.id   AF-A0A3B8ZIG3-F1
#
_cell.length_a   1.000
_cell.length_b   1.000
_cell.length_c   1.000
_cell.angle_alpha   90.00
_cell.angle_beta   90.00
_cell.angle_gamma   90.00
#
_symmetry.space_group_name_H-M   'P 1'
#
loop_
_entity.id
_entity.type
_entity.pdbx_description
1 polymer ?
#
loop_
_entity_poly.entity_id
_entity_poly.type
_entity_poly.pdbx_seq_one_letter_code
_entity_poly.pdbx_strand_id
1 'polypeptide(L)'
;MSAAGCASLLPIPVSPYLQDQEELDFHNYKRYERVPILGPTTAGGPAIALDPPSDDEVMQALERARPVRGGIPLLHEKQRNRVRIVKEKIADYTDPPRFIPLIGMASLHHAHYKCTVYFSERTINGWPVPYTLENEEAVEVLYIDHNHFHMCGNPELGTLGSAGPQ
;
A
#
# COMPACT_ATOMS: atom_id res chain seq x y z
N MET A 1 12.19 -26.62 12.83
CA MET A 1 12.87 -27.67 12.03
C MET A 1 13.79 -26.97 11.07
N SER A 2 15.10 -27.11 11.29
CA SER A 2 16.16 -26.37 10.61
C SER A 2 16.36 -26.93 9.20
N ALA A 3 16.18 -26.10 8.18
CA ALA A 3 16.61 -26.41 6.82
C ALA A 3 18.13 -26.33 6.80
N ALA A 4 18.77 -27.49 6.99
CA ALA A 4 20.20 -27.65 6.89
C ALA A 4 20.67 -27.17 5.52
N GLY A 5 21.66 -26.27 5.54
CA GLY A 5 22.42 -25.87 4.38
C GLY A 5 23.08 -27.08 3.74
N CYS A 6 22.53 -27.51 2.62
CA CYS A 6 23.21 -28.36 1.66
C CYS A 6 23.23 -27.57 0.35
N ALA A 7 24.22 -26.69 0.22
CA ALA A 7 24.53 -26.02 -1.03
C ALA A 7 24.96 -27.10 -2.04
N SER A 8 24.04 -27.49 -2.92
CA SER A 8 24.40 -28.22 -4.13
C SER A 8 25.42 -27.37 -4.91
N LEU A 9 26.50 -27.99 -5.38
CA LEU A 9 27.49 -27.42 -6.30
C LEU A 9 26.91 -26.91 -7.64
N LEU A 10 25.61 -27.02 -7.82
CA LEU A 10 24.85 -26.56 -8.98
C LEU A 10 23.98 -25.37 -8.52
N PRO A 11 24.03 -24.21 -9.20
CA PRO A 11 23.13 -23.11 -8.90
C PRO A 11 21.69 -23.59 -9.11
N ILE A 12 20.92 -23.67 -8.04
CA ILE A 12 19.48 -23.95 -8.13
C ILE A 12 18.85 -22.67 -8.69
N PRO A 13 18.27 -22.70 -9.90
CA PRO A 13 17.59 -21.53 -10.42
C PRO A 13 16.43 -21.21 -9.49
N VAL A 14 16.36 -19.96 -9.01
CA VAL A 14 15.17 -19.45 -8.34
C VAL A 14 14.02 -19.52 -9.34
N SER A 15 12.86 -20.02 -8.93
CA SER A 15 11.72 -20.08 -9.85
C SER A 15 11.33 -18.64 -10.24
N PRO A 16 10.91 -18.40 -11.50
CA PRO A 16 10.49 -17.06 -11.92
C PRO A 16 9.41 -16.45 -11.02
N TYR A 17 8.52 -17.30 -10.48
CA TYR A 17 7.50 -16.89 -9.53
C TYR A 17 8.08 -16.36 -8.21
N LEU A 18 9.06 -17.05 -7.63
CA LEU A 18 9.67 -16.62 -6.37
C LEU A 18 10.48 -15.34 -6.56
N GLN A 19 11.22 -15.22 -7.67
CA GLN A 19 11.95 -13.98 -7.97
C GLN A 19 10.98 -12.80 -8.12
N ASP A 20 9.90 -13.00 -8.88
CA ASP A 20 8.88 -11.99 -9.14
C ASP A 20 8.15 -11.55 -7.86
N GLN A 21 7.93 -12.45 -6.91
CA GLN A 21 7.42 -12.10 -5.58
C GLN A 21 8.36 -11.16 -4.81
N GLU A 22 9.66 -11.48 -4.76
CA GLU A 22 10.64 -10.64 -4.06
C GLU A 22 10.77 -9.24 -4.70
N GLU A 23 10.73 -9.16 -6.03
CA GLU A 23 10.73 -7.88 -6.75
C GLU A 23 9.48 -7.04 -6.41
N LEU A 24 8.32 -7.71 -6.29
CA LEU A 24 7.05 -7.07 -5.97
C LEU A 24 6.97 -6.61 -4.51
N ASP A 25 7.48 -7.40 -3.59
CA ASP A 25 7.57 -7.05 -2.18
C ASP A 25 8.49 -5.84 -1.99
N PHE A 26 9.65 -5.82 -2.66
CA PHE A 26 10.53 -4.67 -2.65
C PHE A 26 9.88 -3.42 -3.27
N HIS A 27 9.11 -3.60 -4.35
CA HIS A 27 8.34 -2.52 -4.98
C HIS A 27 7.33 -1.90 -4.00
N ASN A 28 6.52 -2.75 -3.36
CA ASN A 28 5.48 -2.33 -2.41
C ASN A 28 6.08 -1.67 -1.17
N TYR A 29 7.17 -2.25 -0.64
CA TYR A 29 7.90 -1.68 0.49
C TYR A 29 8.38 -0.26 0.19
N LYS A 30 8.97 -0.03 -0.99
CA LYS A 30 9.49 1.29 -1.36
C LYS A 30 8.38 2.33 -1.54
N ARG A 31 7.23 1.95 -2.09
CA ARG A 31 6.20 2.89 -2.53
C ARG A 31 5.08 3.13 -1.51
N TYR A 32 4.61 2.08 -0.85
CA TYR A 32 3.34 2.12 -0.10
C TYR A 32 3.52 1.88 1.40
N GLU A 33 4.50 1.08 1.81
CA GLU A 33 4.68 0.78 3.25
C GLU A 33 5.42 1.88 4.02
N ARG A 34 6.10 2.79 3.31
CA ARG A 34 6.86 3.88 3.94
C ARG A 34 5.97 5.08 4.23
N VAL A 35 5.93 5.45 5.51
CA VAL A 35 5.26 6.67 5.98
C VAL A 35 6.16 7.88 5.74
N PRO A 36 5.75 8.85 4.90
CA PRO A 36 6.52 10.07 4.71
C PRO A 36 6.42 11.00 5.93
N ILE A 37 7.51 11.72 6.20
CA ILE A 37 7.56 12.79 7.20
C ILE A 37 7.56 14.10 6.42
N LEU A 38 6.47 14.85 6.53
CA LEU A 38 6.28 16.13 5.87
C LEU A 38 6.69 17.28 6.81
N GLY A 39 6.95 18.44 6.20
CA GLY A 39 7.17 19.67 6.92
C GLY A 39 5.97 20.09 7.77
N PRO A 40 6.13 21.15 8.58
CA PRO A 40 5.04 21.68 9.40
C PRO A 40 3.86 22.08 8.53
N THR A 41 2.66 21.72 8.98
CA THR A 41 1.41 22.18 8.38
C THR A 41 1.40 23.71 8.41
N THR A 42 1.23 24.34 7.24
CA THR A 42 1.18 25.80 7.12
C THR A 42 0.15 26.36 8.11
N ALA A 43 0.57 27.32 8.95
CA ALA A 43 -0.27 27.90 9.98
C ALA A 43 -1.60 28.42 9.38
N GLY A 44 -2.70 27.72 9.65
CA GLY A 44 -4.06 28.08 9.22
C GLY A 44 -4.54 27.48 7.90
N GLY A 45 -3.75 26.66 7.20
CA GLY A 45 -4.24 25.91 6.04
C GLY A 45 -5.10 24.70 6.46
N PRO A 46 -6.11 24.30 5.67
CA PRO A 46 -6.80 23.04 5.92
C PRO A 46 -5.75 21.91 5.87
N ALA A 47 -5.80 21.01 6.85
CA ALA A 47 -5.04 19.76 6.81
C ALA A 47 -5.61 18.89 5.68
N ILE A 48 -5.20 19.17 4.45
CA ILE A 48 -5.58 18.37 3.29
C ILE A 48 -4.62 17.20 3.25
N ALA A 49 -5.17 15.98 3.28
CA ALA A 49 -4.38 14.77 3.12
C ALA A 49 -3.52 14.81 1.85
N LEU A 50 -2.51 13.94 1.83
CA LEU A 50 -1.85 13.50 0.62
C LEU A 50 -2.86 13.11 -0.48
N ASP A 51 -2.32 12.97 -1.69
CA ASP A 51 -3.07 12.52 -2.85
C ASP A 51 -3.84 11.20 -2.55
N PRO A 52 -5.01 11.01 -3.20
CA PRO A 52 -5.75 9.75 -3.07
C PRO A 52 -4.89 8.55 -3.50
N PRO A 53 -5.23 7.33 -3.05
CA PRO A 53 -4.47 6.12 -3.39
C PRO A 53 -4.33 5.98 -4.89
N SER A 54 -3.13 5.60 -5.33
CA SER A 54 -2.85 5.41 -6.76
C SER A 54 -3.63 4.22 -7.30
N ASP A 55 -3.94 4.19 -8.60
CA ASP A 55 -4.57 3.01 -9.21
C ASP A 55 -3.71 1.76 -9.02
N ASP A 56 -2.38 1.89 -9.13
CA ASP A 56 -1.44 0.79 -8.89
C ASP A 56 -1.54 0.28 -7.45
N GLU A 57 -1.60 1.17 -6.46
CA GLU A 57 -1.75 0.81 -5.05
C GLU A 57 -3.04 0.03 -4.79
N VAL A 58 -4.16 0.49 -5.38
CA VAL A 58 -5.44 -0.22 -5.32
C VAL A 58 -5.33 -1.60 -5.97
N MET A 59 -4.63 -1.71 -7.10
CA MET A 59 -4.41 -2.99 -7.77
C MET A 59 -3.51 -3.93 -6.98
N GLN A 60 -2.46 -3.45 -6.32
CA GLN A 60 -1.61 -4.26 -5.43
C GLN A 60 -2.41 -4.73 -4.20
N ALA A 61 -3.21 -3.84 -3.60
CA ALA A 61 -4.10 -4.20 -2.50
C ALA A 61 -5.16 -5.24 -2.94
N LEU A 62 -5.71 -5.08 -4.14
CA LEU A 62 -6.64 -6.06 -4.73
C LEU A 62 -5.95 -7.40 -4.96
N GLU A 63 -4.72 -7.42 -5.44
CA GLU A 63 -3.95 -8.64 -5.66
C GLU A 63 -3.64 -9.36 -4.35
N ARG A 64 -3.35 -8.62 -3.28
CA ARG A 64 -3.18 -9.17 -1.93
C ARG A 64 -4.48 -9.76 -1.38
N ALA A 65 -5.62 -9.09 -1.57
CA ALA A 65 -6.91 -9.56 -1.09
C ALA A 65 -7.43 -10.76 -1.91
N ARG A 66 -7.24 -10.70 -3.23
CA ARG A 66 -7.63 -11.74 -4.18
C ARG A 66 -6.49 -11.94 -5.18
N PRO A 67 -5.67 -12.98 -5.04
CA PRO A 67 -4.58 -13.22 -5.98
C PRO A 67 -5.10 -13.77 -7.30
N VAL A 68 -4.58 -13.23 -8.39
CA VAL A 68 -4.71 -13.73 -9.77
C VAL A 68 -3.40 -14.36 -10.23
N ARG A 69 -2.27 -13.86 -9.73
CA ARG A 69 -0.94 -14.35 -10.04
C ARG A 69 -0.67 -15.70 -9.38
N GLY A 70 0.22 -16.49 -9.98
CA GLY A 70 0.66 -17.78 -9.44
C GLY A 70 -0.16 -19.00 -9.87
N GLY A 71 -1.08 -18.84 -10.82
CA GLY A 71 -1.74 -19.97 -11.48
C GLY A 71 -0.78 -20.77 -12.37
N ILE A 72 -1.05 -22.06 -12.54
CA ILE A 72 -0.38 -22.88 -13.55
C ILE A 72 -1.20 -22.78 -14.82
N PRO A 73 -0.64 -22.29 -15.95
CA PRO A 73 -1.35 -22.17 -17.21
C PRO A 73 -2.06 -23.47 -17.58
N LEU A 74 -3.27 -23.38 -18.12
CA LEU A 74 -4.12 -24.50 -18.54
C LEU A 74 -4.63 -25.43 -17.41
N LEU A 75 -4.14 -25.29 -16.17
CA LEU A 75 -4.60 -26.07 -15.02
C LEU A 75 -5.56 -25.25 -14.14
N HIS A 76 -5.10 -24.08 -13.69
CA HIS A 76 -5.92 -23.16 -12.91
C HIS A 76 -5.46 -21.74 -13.21
N GLU A 77 -6.26 -21.05 -14.02
CA GLU A 77 -5.99 -19.68 -14.44
C GLU A 77 -7.15 -18.77 -14.04
N LYS A 78 -6.82 -17.66 -13.39
CA LYS A 78 -7.76 -16.58 -13.12
C LYS A 78 -7.41 -15.41 -14.00
N GLN A 79 -8.42 -14.74 -14.52
CA GLN A 79 -8.26 -13.55 -15.33
C GLN A 79 -9.20 -12.46 -14.81
N ARG A 80 -8.70 -11.23 -14.77
CA ARG A 80 -9.49 -10.03 -14.45
C ARG A 80 -9.53 -9.12 -15.65
N ASN A 81 -10.75 -8.76 -16.05
CA ASN A 81 -10.99 -7.87 -17.18
C ASN A 81 -11.91 -6.71 -16.77
N ARG A 82 -11.86 -5.63 -17.56
CA ARG A 82 -12.74 -4.44 -17.43
C ARG A 82 -12.78 -3.84 -16.03
N VAL A 83 -11.61 -3.71 -15.40
CA VAL A 83 -11.47 -3.13 -14.06
C VAL A 83 -11.91 -1.67 -14.05
N ARG A 84 -12.75 -1.29 -13.10
CA ARG A 84 -13.16 0.09 -12.81
C ARG A 84 -12.99 0.36 -11.33
N ILE A 85 -12.30 1.44 -10.99
CA ILE A 85 -11.98 1.79 -9.60
C ILE A 85 -12.73 3.07 -9.24
N VAL A 86 -13.48 3.03 -8.14
CA VAL A 86 -14.14 4.18 -7.54
C VAL A 86 -13.52 4.43 -6.17
N LYS A 87 -13.00 5.65 -5.94
CA LYS A 87 -12.28 6.02 -4.71
C LYS A 87 -13.10 7.04 -3.93
N GLU A 88 -13.38 6.74 -2.68
CA GLU A 88 -14.17 7.57 -1.77
C GLU A 88 -13.34 7.87 -0.53
N LYS A 89 -13.26 9.14 -0.12
CA LYS A 89 -12.58 9.54 1.12
C LYS A 89 -13.56 9.49 2.28
N ILE A 90 -13.28 8.66 3.28
CA ILE A 90 -14.19 8.43 4.42
C ILE A 90 -13.88 9.38 5.57
N ALA A 91 -12.60 9.53 5.91
CA ALA A 91 -12.18 10.33 7.05
C ALA A 91 -10.83 10.99 6.79
N ASP A 92 -10.68 12.20 7.32
CA ASP A 92 -9.46 13.00 7.26
C ASP A 92 -9.33 13.80 8.54
N TYR A 93 -8.34 13.47 9.36
CA TYR A 93 -8.13 14.16 10.62
C TYR A 93 -6.69 14.04 11.09
N THR A 94 -6.25 15.08 11.80
CA THR A 94 -4.90 15.17 12.37
C THR A 94 -4.98 14.95 13.88
N ASP A 95 -4.17 14.03 14.39
CA ASP A 95 -3.97 13.81 15.83
C ASP A 95 -3.28 15.03 16.48
N PRO A 96 -3.49 15.29 17.78
CA PRO A 96 -2.73 16.30 18.49
C PRO A 96 -1.22 16.00 18.46
N PRO A 97 -0.35 17.03 18.42
CA PRO A 97 1.10 16.84 18.39
C PRO A 97 1.60 16.01 19.57
N ARG A 98 2.39 14.97 19.29
CA ARG A 98 3.03 14.11 20.29
C ARG A 98 4.51 13.94 20.01
N PHE A 99 5.26 13.55 21.04
CA PHE A 99 6.66 13.22 20.88
C PHE A 99 6.81 11.82 20.28
N ILE A 100 7.46 11.74 19.12
CA ILE A 100 7.77 10.47 18.45
C ILE A 100 9.28 10.25 18.46
N PRO A 101 9.77 9.13 19.03
CA PRO A 101 11.18 8.81 19.01
C PRO A 101 11.75 8.85 17.57
N LEU A 102 12.95 9.42 17.40
CA LEU A 102 13.66 9.65 16.13
C LEU A 102 13.15 10.80 15.22
N ILE A 103 11.93 11.29 15.42
CA ILE A 103 11.36 12.41 14.62
C ILE A 103 11.32 13.71 15.44
N GLY A 104 10.95 13.61 16.71
CA GLY A 104 10.69 14.77 17.58
C GLY A 104 9.20 15.02 17.76
N MET A 105 8.81 16.29 17.89
CA MET A 105 7.40 16.69 18.02
C MET A 105 6.72 16.63 16.65
N ALA A 106 5.72 15.78 16.50
CA ALA A 106 4.98 15.61 15.26
C ALA A 106 3.50 15.29 15.49
N SER A 107 2.65 15.74 14.59
CA SER A 107 1.26 15.29 14.44
C SER A 107 1.19 14.15 13.44
N LEU A 108 0.37 13.14 13.72
CA LEU A 108 0.00 12.12 12.76
C LEU A 108 -1.25 12.57 12.00
N HIS A 109 -1.21 12.55 10.69
CA HIS A 109 -2.36 12.81 9.83
C HIS A 109 -2.88 11.49 9.28
N HIS A 110 -4.17 11.25 9.52
CA HIS A 110 -4.89 10.05 9.11
C HIS A 110 -5.83 10.37 7.96
N ALA A 111 -5.64 9.71 6.82
CA ALA A 111 -6.54 9.79 5.69
C ALA A 111 -7.01 8.39 5.29
N HIS A 112 -8.31 8.14 5.47
CA HIS A 112 -8.93 6.84 5.23
C HIS A 112 -9.71 6.86 3.91
N TYR A 113 -9.40 5.92 3.02
CA TYR A 113 -10.04 5.78 1.73
C TYR A 113 -10.75 4.43 1.61
N LYS A 114 -11.93 4.45 1.01
CA LYS A 114 -12.63 3.26 0.53
C LYS A 114 -12.54 3.24 -0.98
N CYS A 115 -11.96 2.18 -1.49
CA CYS A 115 -11.81 1.92 -2.91
C CYS A 115 -12.71 0.76 -3.29
N THR A 116 -13.73 1.02 -4.11
CA THR A 116 -14.60 -0.03 -4.66
C THR A 116 -14.13 -0.37 -6.06
N VAL A 117 -13.76 -1.64 -6.26
CA VAL A 117 -13.26 -2.15 -7.54
C VAL A 117 -14.32 -3.04 -8.16
N TYR A 118 -14.79 -2.66 -9.35
CA TYR A 118 -15.69 -3.45 -10.17
C TYR A 118 -14.89 -4.13 -11.27
N PHE A 119 -15.05 -5.43 -11.46
CA PHE A 119 -14.36 -6.18 -12.51
C PHE A 119 -15.13 -7.42 -12.94
N SER A 120 -14.82 -7.91 -14.13
CA SER A 120 -15.25 -9.24 -14.57
C SER A 120 -14.15 -10.27 -14.29
N GLU A 121 -14.47 -11.37 -13.63
CA GLU A 121 -13.56 -12.46 -13.30
C GLU A 121 -13.89 -13.70 -14.13
N ARG A 122 -12.87 -14.26 -14.80
CA ARG A 122 -12.95 -15.54 -15.50
C ARG A 122 -11.99 -16.51 -14.82
N THR A 123 -12.49 -17.63 -14.33
CA THR A 123 -11.67 -18.72 -13.79
C THR A 123 -11.77 -19.92 -14.71
N ILE A 124 -10.64 -20.31 -15.30
CA ILE A 124 -10.51 -21.50 -16.15
C ILE A 124 -9.84 -22.57 -15.32
N ASN A 125 -10.58 -23.65 -15.04
CA ASN A 125 -10.05 -24.81 -14.36
C ASN A 125 -9.97 -25.97 -15.37
N GLY A 126 -8.77 -26.49 -15.61
CA GLY A 126 -8.51 -27.55 -16.57
C GLY A 126 -8.47 -28.96 -15.98
N TRP A 127 -8.47 -29.12 -14.65
CA TRP A 127 -8.33 -30.42 -13.98
C TRP A 127 -9.06 -30.45 -12.62
N PRO A 128 -9.61 -31.60 -12.16
CA PRO A 128 -9.70 -32.90 -12.82
C PRO A 128 -10.81 -33.00 -13.88
N VAL A 129 -11.83 -32.13 -13.79
CA VAL A 129 -12.88 -31.98 -14.81
C VAL A 129 -12.84 -30.54 -15.29
N PRO A 130 -12.64 -30.28 -16.60
CA PRO A 130 -12.56 -28.93 -17.11
C PRO A 130 -13.88 -28.16 -16.95
N TYR A 131 -13.81 -26.94 -16.40
CA TYR A 131 -14.93 -26.02 -16.38
C TYR A 131 -14.44 -24.57 -16.39
N THR A 132 -15.32 -23.67 -16.83
CA THR A 132 -15.06 -22.22 -16.80
C THR A 132 -16.14 -21.56 -15.94
N LEU A 133 -15.73 -20.72 -15.01
CA LEU A 133 -16.62 -19.85 -14.25
C LEU A 133 -16.43 -18.42 -14.73
N GLU A 134 -17.54 -17.76 -15.02
CA GLU A 134 -17.56 -16.35 -15.43
C GLU A 134 -18.42 -15.58 -14.43
N ASN A 135 -17.84 -14.56 -13.83
CA ASN A 135 -18.53 -13.61 -12.96
C ASN A 135 -18.36 -12.21 -13.56
N GLU A 136 -19.40 -11.70 -14.21
CA GLU A 136 -19.36 -10.43 -14.93
C GLU A 136 -19.42 -9.20 -14.02
N GLU A 137 -19.95 -9.36 -12.81
CA GLU A 137 -20.25 -8.28 -11.87
C GLU A 137 -19.53 -8.48 -10.52
N ALA A 138 -18.27 -8.89 -10.54
CA ALA A 138 -17.48 -9.01 -9.32
C ALA A 138 -17.18 -7.62 -8.75
N VAL A 139 -17.37 -7.47 -7.44
CA VAL A 139 -17.10 -6.24 -6.70
C VAL A 139 -16.25 -6.55 -5.49
N GLU A 140 -15.22 -5.75 -5.27
CA GLU A 140 -14.37 -5.81 -4.09
C GLU A 140 -14.26 -4.44 -3.44
N VAL A 141 -14.37 -4.37 -2.12
CA VAL A 141 -14.24 -3.12 -1.37
C VAL A 141 -12.95 -3.18 -0.55
N LEU A 142 -12.03 -2.27 -0.83
CA LEU A 142 -10.73 -2.17 -0.19
C LEU A 142 -10.67 -0.91 0.66
N TYR A 143 -10.15 -1.04 1.87
CA TYR A 143 -9.85 0.10 2.74
C TYR A 143 -8.35 0.34 2.71
N ILE A 144 -7.95 1.56 2.32
CA ILE A 144 -6.55 1.96 2.20
C ILE A 144 -6.35 3.21 3.04
N ASP A 145 -5.34 3.16 3.90
CA ASP A 145 -5.03 4.21 4.86
C ASP A 145 -3.73 4.91 4.47
N HIS A 146 -3.83 6.21 4.23
CA HIS A 146 -2.68 7.08 4.01
C HIS A 146 -2.37 7.83 5.29
N ASN A 147 -1.38 7.32 6.02
CA ASN A 147 -0.89 7.93 7.24
C ASN A 147 0.44 8.66 6.96
N HIS A 148 0.59 9.88 7.46
CA HIS A 148 1.83 10.64 7.34
C HIS A 148 2.04 11.56 8.53
N PHE A 149 3.32 11.86 8.83
CA PHE A 149 3.65 12.76 9.92
C PHE A 149 3.83 14.20 9.43
N HIS A 150 3.36 15.16 10.21
CA HIS A 150 3.73 16.56 10.11
C HIS A 150 4.61 16.93 11.28
N MET A 151 5.79 17.50 11.03
CA MET A 151 6.62 18.04 12.10
C MET A 151 5.91 19.24 12.76
N CYS A 152 5.77 19.24 14.08
CA CYS A 152 5.08 20.30 14.82
C CYS A 152 6.00 20.88 15.89
N GLY A 153 6.65 22.00 15.58
CA GLY A 153 7.56 22.67 16.50
C GLY A 153 8.61 23.47 15.73
N ASN A 154 9.11 24.56 16.33
CA ASN A 154 10.16 25.36 15.71
C ASN A 154 11.49 24.57 15.76
N PRO A 155 12.12 24.21 14.62
CA PRO A 155 13.45 23.60 14.63
C PRO A 155 14.56 24.58 15.04
N GLU A 156 14.26 25.87 15.25
CA GLU A 156 15.22 26.82 15.84
C GLU A 156 15.38 26.66 17.35
N LEU A 157 15.93 25.53 17.78
CA LEU A 157 16.67 25.45 19.03
C LEU A 157 18.09 25.96 18.76
N GLY A 158 18.19 27.25 18.38
CA GLY A 158 19.43 27.87 17.88
C GLY A 158 19.39 29.38 17.64
N THR A 159 18.23 30.04 17.57
CA THR A 159 18.18 31.50 17.61
C THR A 159 18.05 31.94 19.07
N LEU A 160 19.21 32.07 19.70
CA LEU A 160 19.41 32.85 20.94
C LEU A 160 18.62 34.17 20.87
N GLY A 161 18.05 34.52 22.02
CA GLY A 161 17.02 35.55 22.14
C GLY A 161 17.23 36.83 21.33
N SER A 162 16.18 37.23 20.64
CA SER A 162 15.98 38.61 20.21
C SER A 162 14.57 39.06 20.56
N ALA A 163 14.49 39.75 21.71
CA ALA A 163 13.69 40.93 22.00
C ALA A 163 12.17 40.90 21.72
N GLY A 164 11.39 40.80 22.79
CA GLY A 164 10.18 41.61 22.94
C GLY A 164 10.46 42.74 23.94
N PRO A 165 10.21 44.03 23.63
CA PRO A 165 10.32 45.10 24.62
C PRO A 165 9.08 45.11 25.53
N GLN A 166 9.32 45.44 26.79
CA GLN A 166 8.30 46.02 27.69
C GLN A 166 7.93 47.43 27.21
#